data_AF-A0A7V9L205-F1
#
_entry.id   AF-A0A7V9L205-F1
#
_cell.length_a   1.000
_cell.length_b   1.000
_cell.length_c   1.000
_cell.angle_alpha   90.00
_cell.angle_beta   90.00
_cell.angle_gamma   90.00
#
_symmetry.space_group_name_H-M   'P 1'
#
loop_
_entity.id
_entity.type
_entity.pdbx_description
1 polymer ?
#
loop_
_entity_poly.entity_id
_entity_poly.type
_entity_poly.pdbx_seq_one_letter_code
_entity_poly.pdbx_strand_id
1 'polypeptide(L)'
;LEHRSFPHNSLRHEIAHAIAAEFGDPLWGVASRRFAGIPLLASPGLIEGLAVAVDWPASYDRPNPHESVRVIQKLDKLPSLDTLFSLSFFSVSAAQGYTTAGSFLRFLLDRHGAPKLRELYRSGGDFEGSYGVSRDRLEREWREMLAKIDVPDSVVEAQKERFRATSVFSRPCPHAIAKRYHQAVQLLADGQRDEAIARMRQVCADSIFEPRYLLQLGDFMYGDELRRPEAETQWMLLAIDERNVTVSLRAQAFRRLARAAATRSDWKRTTQLIELARTLPLDLDERRELDAMSFTLAHTGPAAEHLKQYFFAKDPELVAGAPAGTPRIKAPTPMESASAAVLAEPRLGIAHYLLGLQQANADDHAGAMASLEAALARELPGLSFVKNAARRLAVSAYRKGDRSRLGLAVTVLSGSQMSSGDRLLAKDWLDRVRFDETKK
;
A
#
# COMPACT_ATOMS: atom_id res chain seq x y z
N LEU A 1 -4.69 16.76 14.57
CA LEU A 1 -5.77 15.99 13.94
C LEU A 1 -5.19 15.36 12.68
N GLU A 2 -5.25 14.04 12.52
CA GLU A 2 -4.75 13.38 11.29
C GLU A 2 -5.70 13.71 10.13
N HIS A 3 -5.23 14.49 9.16
CA HIS A 3 -5.96 14.86 7.95
C HIS A 3 -5.67 13.85 6.82
N ARG A 4 -6.12 12.59 6.96
CA ARG A 4 -5.99 11.59 5.88
C ARG A 4 -7.19 11.65 4.93
N SER A 5 -6.95 11.38 3.65
CA SER A 5 -7.98 11.37 2.59
C SER A 5 -9.05 10.31 2.86
N PHE A 6 -10.30 10.60 2.48
CA PHE A 6 -11.37 9.60 2.49
C PHE A 6 -11.21 8.59 1.35
N PRO A 7 -11.53 7.30 1.56
CA PRO A 7 -11.87 6.69 2.85
C PRO A 7 -10.64 6.60 3.77
N HIS A 8 -10.82 6.92 5.06
CA HIS A 8 -9.72 6.91 6.03
C HIS A 8 -9.22 5.47 6.23
N ASN A 9 -7.90 5.27 6.08
CA ASN A 9 -7.28 3.95 6.01
C ASN A 9 -7.20 3.18 7.33
N SER A 10 -7.36 3.84 8.49
CA SER A 10 -7.38 3.18 9.80
C SER A 10 -8.62 3.48 10.64
N LEU A 11 -9.55 4.32 10.18
CA LEU A 11 -10.64 4.77 11.05
C LEU A 11 -11.60 3.63 11.40
N ARG A 12 -11.84 2.71 10.45
CA ARG A 12 -12.63 1.49 10.69
C ARG A 12 -11.97 0.62 11.76
N HIS A 13 -10.65 0.48 11.71
CA HIS A 13 -9.85 -0.23 12.72
C HIS A 13 -10.01 0.40 14.10
N GLU A 14 -9.85 1.72 14.22
CA GLU A 14 -10.00 2.42 15.51
C GLU A 14 -11.44 2.37 16.06
N ILE A 15 -12.45 2.48 15.17
CA ILE A 15 -13.86 2.30 15.57
C ILE A 15 -14.11 0.87 16.04
N ALA A 16 -13.47 -0.14 15.44
CA ALA A 16 -13.60 -1.51 15.88
C ALA A 16 -13.09 -1.70 17.32
N HIS A 17 -11.99 -1.03 17.70
CA HIS A 17 -11.52 -0.99 19.09
C HIS A 17 -12.53 -0.34 20.03
N ALA A 18 -13.10 0.81 19.65
CA ALA A 18 -14.11 1.49 20.46
C ALA A 18 -15.37 0.61 20.68
N ILE A 19 -15.82 -0.08 19.64
CA ILE A 19 -16.96 -1.02 19.73
C ILE A 19 -16.58 -2.25 20.57
N ALA A 20 -15.34 -2.73 20.48
CA ALA A 20 -14.88 -3.88 21.25
C ALA A 20 -14.85 -3.62 22.76
N ALA A 21 -14.66 -2.37 23.17
CA ALA A 21 -14.68 -1.97 24.57
C ALA A 21 -15.99 -2.31 25.30
N GLU A 22 -17.12 -2.28 24.59
CA GLU A 22 -18.45 -2.63 25.12
C GLU A 22 -18.58 -4.10 25.58
N PHE A 23 -17.70 -4.97 25.11
CA PHE A 23 -17.72 -6.40 25.45
C PHE A 23 -16.36 -6.96 25.88
N GLY A 24 -15.37 -6.10 26.09
CA GLY A 24 -14.09 -6.46 26.69
C GLY A 24 -14.20 -6.80 28.18
N ASP A 25 -13.05 -6.93 28.84
CA ASP A 25 -13.02 -7.12 30.28
C ASP A 25 -13.65 -5.90 31.00
N PRO A 26 -14.30 -6.08 32.17
CA PRO A 26 -15.03 -4.99 32.84
C PRO A 26 -14.16 -3.82 33.36
N LEU A 27 -12.84 -3.97 33.45
CA LEU A 27 -11.96 -2.95 34.02
C LEU A 27 -11.32 -2.08 32.94
N TRP A 28 -10.82 -2.70 31.88
CA TRP A 28 -10.07 -2.00 30.83
C TRP A 28 -10.78 -1.98 29.48
N GLY A 29 -11.85 -2.77 29.29
CA GLY A 29 -12.55 -2.88 28.02
C GLY A 29 -11.73 -3.60 26.95
N VAL A 30 -10.77 -4.44 27.30
CA VAL A 30 -9.92 -5.14 26.32
C VAL A 30 -9.98 -6.66 26.50
N ALA A 31 -9.43 -7.40 25.54
CA ALA A 31 -9.25 -8.84 25.71
C ALA A 31 -8.11 -9.10 26.70
N SER A 32 -8.46 -9.37 27.95
CA SER A 32 -7.50 -9.63 29.02
C SER A 32 -7.91 -10.83 29.87
N ARG A 33 -7.01 -11.81 29.97
CA ARG A 33 -7.25 -13.00 30.79
C ARG A 33 -7.07 -12.66 32.27
N ARG A 34 -7.96 -13.18 33.11
CA ARG A 34 -7.91 -12.96 34.56
C ARG A 34 -6.85 -13.84 35.23
N PHE A 35 -6.03 -13.22 36.07
CA PHE A 35 -5.13 -13.87 37.00
C PHE A 35 -5.51 -13.42 38.41
N ALA A 36 -5.78 -14.37 39.32
CA ALA A 36 -6.29 -14.09 40.66
C ALA A 36 -7.53 -13.16 40.69
N GLY A 37 -8.42 -13.29 39.70
CA GLY A 37 -9.63 -12.47 39.57
C GLY A 37 -9.45 -11.11 38.88
N ILE A 38 -8.22 -10.71 38.57
CA ILE A 38 -7.89 -9.40 37.98
C ILE A 38 -7.45 -9.58 36.51
N PRO A 39 -7.97 -8.80 35.54
CA PRO A 39 -7.61 -8.88 34.12
C PRO A 39 -6.24 -8.24 33.85
N LEU A 40 -5.17 -8.99 34.09
CA LEU A 40 -3.78 -8.52 33.96
C LEU A 40 -3.09 -8.97 32.67
N LEU A 41 -3.60 -10.00 32.01
CA LEU A 41 -2.93 -10.63 30.87
C LEU A 41 -3.63 -10.25 29.57
N ALA A 42 -3.38 -9.03 29.10
CA ALA A 42 -3.87 -8.56 27.80
C ALA A 42 -3.37 -9.47 26.67
N SER A 43 -4.24 -9.70 25.67
CA SER A 43 -3.90 -10.45 24.47
C SER A 43 -3.88 -9.51 23.26
N PRO A 44 -2.69 -8.98 22.87
CA PRO A 44 -2.56 -8.08 21.73
C PRO A 44 -3.10 -8.70 20.43
N GLY A 45 -2.93 -10.00 20.23
CA GLY A 45 -3.48 -10.70 19.07
C GLY A 45 -5.01 -10.71 19.04
N LEU A 46 -5.69 -10.80 20.19
CA LEU A 46 -7.16 -10.70 20.23
C LEU A 46 -7.62 -9.26 19.97
N ILE A 47 -6.94 -8.29 20.57
CA ILE A 47 -7.25 -6.86 20.44
C ILE A 47 -7.08 -6.41 18.98
N GLU A 48 -5.88 -6.52 18.44
CA GLU A 48 -5.57 -6.06 17.08
C GLU A 48 -6.17 -6.98 16.02
N GLY A 49 -6.21 -8.29 16.28
CA GLY A 49 -6.84 -9.24 15.37
C GLY A 49 -8.33 -8.97 15.21
N LEU A 50 -9.05 -8.63 16.28
CA LEU A 50 -10.49 -8.36 16.18
C LEU A 50 -10.74 -7.14 15.31
N ALA A 51 -9.95 -6.08 15.51
CA ALA A 51 -10.04 -4.88 14.69
C ALA A 51 -9.77 -5.17 13.20
N VAL A 52 -8.76 -5.99 12.87
CA VAL A 52 -8.51 -6.44 11.49
C VAL A 52 -9.66 -7.31 10.95
N ALA A 53 -10.25 -8.19 11.77
CA ALA A 53 -11.34 -9.06 11.35
C ALA A 53 -12.62 -8.28 11.00
N VAL A 54 -12.87 -7.16 11.69
CA VAL A 54 -14.01 -6.28 11.49
C VAL A 54 -13.74 -5.24 10.38
N ASP A 55 -12.53 -4.68 10.31
CA ASP A 55 -12.05 -3.83 9.22
C ASP A 55 -11.68 -4.66 7.99
N TRP A 56 -12.66 -5.38 7.45
CA TRP A 56 -12.43 -6.34 6.38
C TRP A 56 -12.89 -5.87 5.01
N PRO A 57 -12.05 -6.06 3.98
CA PRO A 57 -10.59 -5.98 4.11
C PRO A 57 -10.20 -4.52 4.44
N ALA A 58 -9.04 -4.34 5.09
CA ALA A 58 -8.52 -3.01 5.41
C ALA A 58 -8.06 -2.26 4.13
N SER A 59 -7.75 -2.99 3.07
CA SER A 59 -7.44 -2.45 1.75
C SER A 59 -7.94 -3.41 0.67
N TYR A 60 -8.45 -2.84 -0.43
CA TYR A 60 -8.90 -3.57 -1.61
C TYR A 60 -7.81 -3.66 -2.69
N ASP A 61 -6.71 -2.90 -2.56
CA ASP A 61 -5.57 -2.90 -3.51
C ASP A 61 -4.58 -4.04 -3.24
N ARG A 62 -4.78 -4.79 -2.16
CA ARG A 62 -3.89 -5.88 -1.72
C ARG A 62 -4.67 -7.17 -1.49
N PRO A 63 -3.97 -8.32 -1.43
CA PRO A 63 -4.58 -9.55 -0.97
C PRO A 63 -5.24 -9.33 0.39
N ASN A 64 -6.46 -9.84 0.56
CA ASN A 64 -7.17 -9.77 1.83
C ASN A 64 -6.40 -10.55 2.92
N PRO A 65 -6.71 -10.41 4.22
CA PRO A 65 -5.93 -11.07 5.25
C PRO A 65 -5.86 -12.61 5.14
N HIS A 66 -6.87 -13.30 4.59
CA HIS A 66 -6.78 -14.75 4.36
C HIS A 66 -5.77 -15.08 3.27
N GLU A 67 -5.83 -14.39 2.13
CA GLU A 67 -4.85 -14.54 1.04
C GLU A 67 -3.44 -14.16 1.51
N SER A 68 -3.32 -13.10 2.32
CA SER A 68 -2.05 -12.68 2.91
C SER A 68 -1.48 -13.72 3.88
N VAL A 69 -2.31 -14.42 4.66
CA VAL A 69 -1.84 -15.54 5.49
C VAL A 69 -1.33 -16.68 4.62
N ARG A 70 -1.98 -16.96 3.49
CA ARG A 70 -1.49 -17.97 2.54
C ARG A 70 -0.14 -17.60 1.93
N VAL A 71 0.09 -16.31 1.65
CA VAL A 71 1.43 -15.79 1.29
C VAL A 71 2.43 -16.04 2.42
N ILE A 72 2.10 -15.67 3.66
CA ILE A 72 2.99 -15.84 4.82
C ILE A 72 3.34 -17.33 5.02
N GLN A 73 2.39 -18.25 4.80
CA GLN A 73 2.63 -19.70 4.82
C GLN A 73 3.63 -20.12 3.75
N LYS A 74 3.45 -19.69 2.50
CA LYS A 74 4.38 -20.00 1.39
C LYS A 74 5.79 -19.41 1.60
N LEU A 75 5.92 -18.40 2.45
CA LEU A 75 7.20 -17.81 2.85
C LEU A 75 7.81 -18.48 4.09
N ASP A 76 7.21 -19.55 4.63
CA ASP A 76 7.62 -20.24 5.87
C ASP A 76 7.72 -19.31 7.09
N LYS A 77 6.84 -18.31 7.15
CA LYS A 77 6.85 -17.23 8.16
C LYS A 77 5.60 -17.17 9.01
N LEU A 78 4.74 -18.20 8.96
CA LEU A 78 3.46 -18.18 9.67
C LEU A 78 3.69 -18.33 11.19
N PRO A 79 3.32 -17.32 12.00
CA PRO A 79 3.42 -17.46 13.45
C PRO A 79 2.38 -18.46 14.00
N SER A 80 2.73 -19.13 15.10
CA SER A 80 1.79 -20.01 15.81
C SER A 80 0.69 -19.20 16.52
N LEU A 81 -0.50 -19.78 16.71
CA LEU A 81 -1.57 -19.12 17.45
C LEU A 81 -1.21 -18.92 18.93
N ASP A 82 -0.37 -19.79 19.51
CA ASP A 82 0.20 -19.59 20.85
C ASP A 82 1.00 -18.30 20.96
N THR A 83 1.86 -18.04 19.97
CA THR A 83 2.63 -16.80 19.91
C THR A 83 1.72 -15.59 19.74
N LEU A 84 0.71 -15.69 18.85
CA LEU A 84 -0.16 -14.56 18.53
C LEU A 84 -1.08 -14.13 19.67
N PHE A 85 -1.67 -15.07 20.40
CA PHE A 85 -2.65 -14.77 21.44
C PHE A 85 -2.05 -14.71 22.85
N SER A 86 -0.72 -14.60 22.95
CA SER A 86 0.03 -14.35 24.18
C SER A 86 0.85 -13.05 24.09
N LEU A 87 1.54 -12.70 25.18
CA LEU A 87 2.50 -11.57 25.18
C LEU A 87 3.69 -11.81 24.23
N SER A 88 3.91 -13.04 23.77
CA SER A 88 4.89 -13.35 22.74
C SER A 88 4.54 -12.73 21.39
N PHE A 89 3.36 -12.13 21.22
CA PHE A 89 2.97 -11.38 20.02
C PHE A 89 4.00 -10.32 19.62
N PHE A 90 4.67 -9.66 20.58
CA PHE A 90 5.69 -8.66 20.27
C PHE A 90 6.97 -9.27 19.65
N SER A 91 7.14 -10.59 19.71
CA SER A 91 8.23 -11.32 19.04
C SER A 91 7.99 -11.55 17.54
N VAL A 92 6.81 -11.20 17.00
CA VAL A 92 6.52 -11.26 15.56
C VAL A 92 6.45 -9.84 14.98
N SER A 93 6.65 -9.70 13.67
CA SER A 93 6.45 -8.40 13.03
C SER A 93 4.98 -7.99 13.09
N ALA A 94 4.68 -6.69 13.23
CA ALA A 94 3.30 -6.20 13.26
C ALA A 94 2.51 -6.64 12.01
N ALA A 95 3.14 -6.59 10.83
CA ALA A 95 2.53 -7.04 9.58
C ALA A 95 2.09 -8.51 9.63
N GLN A 96 2.91 -9.41 10.18
CA GLN A 96 2.55 -10.82 10.34
C GLN A 96 1.52 -11.03 11.44
N GLY A 97 1.72 -10.40 12.60
CA GLY A 97 0.86 -10.57 13.78
C GLY A 97 -0.58 -10.16 13.51
N TYR A 98 -0.76 -8.94 13.01
CA TYR A 98 -2.07 -8.33 12.78
C TYR A 98 -2.83 -9.09 11.67
N THR A 99 -2.12 -9.40 10.57
CA THR A 99 -2.70 -10.14 9.44
C THR A 99 -3.13 -11.55 9.84
N THR A 100 -2.29 -12.26 10.59
CA THR A 100 -2.57 -13.66 10.96
C THR A 100 -3.66 -13.76 12.00
N ALA A 101 -3.59 -12.94 13.07
CA ALA A 101 -4.62 -12.89 14.09
C ALA A 101 -5.97 -12.46 13.50
N GLY A 102 -5.98 -11.42 12.66
CA GLY A 102 -7.18 -10.95 11.99
C GLY A 102 -7.81 -11.96 11.04
N SER A 103 -6.99 -12.69 10.28
CA SER A 103 -7.46 -13.80 9.44
C SER A 103 -8.11 -14.90 10.28
N PHE A 104 -7.52 -15.29 11.41
CA PHE A 104 -8.09 -16.33 12.27
C PHE A 104 -9.40 -15.87 12.93
N LEU A 105 -9.45 -14.67 13.49
CA LEU A 105 -10.66 -14.14 14.12
C LEU A 105 -11.76 -13.85 13.12
N ARG A 106 -11.42 -13.49 11.87
CA ARG A 106 -12.39 -13.38 10.78
C ARG A 106 -13.02 -14.74 10.46
N PHE A 107 -12.20 -15.79 10.38
CA PHE A 107 -12.72 -17.16 10.20
C PHE A 107 -13.70 -17.53 11.33
N LEU A 108 -13.35 -17.23 12.59
CA LEU A 108 -14.24 -17.50 13.72
C LEU A 108 -15.54 -16.69 13.64
N LEU A 109 -15.46 -15.42 13.24
CA LEU A 109 -16.62 -14.55 13.04
C LEU A 109 -17.56 -15.12 11.97
N ASP A 110 -17.02 -15.48 10.81
CA ASP A 110 -17.80 -15.95 9.66
C ASP A 110 -18.39 -17.36 9.91
N ARG A 111 -17.67 -18.23 10.64
CA ARG A 111 -18.07 -19.62 10.88
C ARG A 111 -19.00 -19.80 12.08
N HIS A 112 -18.78 -19.06 13.16
CA HIS A 112 -19.45 -19.25 14.45
C HIS A 112 -20.25 -18.03 14.91
N GLY A 113 -20.16 -16.90 14.20
CA GLY A 113 -20.94 -15.70 14.46
C GLY A 113 -20.37 -14.80 15.55
N ALA A 114 -20.85 -13.55 15.56
CA ALA A 114 -20.40 -12.51 16.48
C ALA A 114 -20.58 -12.85 17.98
N PRO A 115 -21.68 -13.50 18.44
CA PRO A 115 -21.85 -13.78 19.87
C PRO A 115 -20.69 -14.60 20.47
N LYS A 116 -20.25 -15.64 19.76
CA LYS A 116 -19.15 -16.52 20.18
C LYS A 116 -17.80 -15.81 20.17
N LEU A 117 -17.56 -14.95 19.17
CA LEU A 117 -16.34 -14.14 19.13
C LEU A 117 -16.28 -13.10 20.27
N ARG A 118 -17.42 -12.49 20.63
CA ARG A 118 -17.49 -11.58 21.79
C ARG A 118 -17.23 -12.31 23.10
N GLU A 119 -17.70 -13.54 23.24
CA GLU A 119 -17.41 -14.41 24.39
C GLU A 119 -15.90 -14.70 24.51
N LEU A 120 -15.24 -15.05 23.40
CA LEU A 120 -13.79 -15.23 23.34
C LEU A 120 -13.03 -13.96 23.72
N TYR A 121 -13.45 -12.81 23.19
CA TYR A 121 -12.82 -11.52 23.49
C TYR A 121 -12.94 -11.17 24.98
N ARG A 122 -14.14 -11.29 25.55
CA ARG A 122 -14.42 -11.02 26.96
C ARG A 122 -13.62 -11.91 27.91
N SER A 123 -13.46 -13.18 27.57
CA SER A 123 -12.71 -14.14 28.39
C SER A 123 -11.19 -13.95 28.32
N GLY A 124 -10.72 -13.12 27.38
CA GLY A 124 -9.29 -12.93 27.14
C GLY A 124 -8.63 -14.15 26.48
N GLY A 125 -9.39 -14.98 25.74
CA GLY A 125 -8.86 -16.10 24.97
C GLY A 125 -9.22 -17.50 25.48
N ASP A 126 -10.35 -17.67 26.17
CA ASP A 126 -10.86 -19.00 26.51
C ASP A 126 -11.57 -19.64 25.31
N PHE A 127 -10.79 -20.25 24.42
CA PHE A 127 -11.30 -20.90 23.21
C PHE A 127 -12.23 -22.08 23.51
N GLU A 128 -11.87 -22.93 24.48
CA GLU A 128 -12.67 -24.11 24.83
C GLU A 128 -13.99 -23.71 25.46
N GLY A 129 -13.97 -22.78 26.43
CA GLY A 129 -15.20 -22.26 27.03
C GLY A 129 -16.10 -21.56 26.01
N SER A 130 -15.51 -20.79 25.09
CA SER A 130 -16.28 -20.04 24.09
C SER A 130 -16.87 -20.94 23.01
N TYR A 131 -16.12 -21.90 22.46
CA TYR A 131 -16.52 -22.66 21.28
C TYR A 131 -16.92 -24.12 21.57
N GLY A 132 -16.69 -24.62 22.78
CA GLY A 132 -16.93 -26.02 23.15
C GLY A 132 -15.97 -27.02 22.49
N VAL A 133 -14.90 -26.52 21.86
CA VAL A 133 -13.86 -27.31 21.20
C VAL A 133 -12.49 -26.69 21.45
N SER A 134 -11.44 -27.51 21.36
CA SER A 134 -10.06 -27.07 21.53
C SER A 134 -9.66 -26.04 20.47
N ARG A 135 -8.78 -25.12 20.87
CA ARG A 135 -8.16 -24.16 19.96
C ARG A 135 -7.47 -24.85 18.78
N ASP A 136 -6.81 -25.98 19.03
CA ASP A 136 -6.11 -26.73 17.98
C ASP A 136 -7.07 -27.26 16.91
N ARG A 137 -8.31 -27.61 17.30
CA ARG A 137 -9.34 -27.97 16.33
C ARG A 137 -9.75 -26.77 15.48
N LEU A 138 -10.00 -25.61 16.10
CA LEU A 138 -10.31 -24.38 15.37
C LEU A 138 -9.18 -23.98 14.42
N GLU A 139 -7.93 -24.13 14.86
CA GLU A 139 -6.75 -23.87 14.03
C GLU A 139 -6.68 -24.80 12.81
N ARG A 140 -6.94 -26.10 12.99
CA ARG A 140 -6.99 -27.05 11.87
C ARG A 140 -8.07 -26.68 10.86
N GLU A 141 -9.30 -26.40 11.33
CA GLU A 141 -10.42 -26.01 10.46
C GLU A 141 -10.10 -24.71 9.69
N TRP A 142 -9.47 -23.73 10.34
CA TRP A 142 -8.99 -22.52 9.68
C TRP A 142 -7.91 -22.79 8.63
N ARG A 143 -6.92 -23.64 8.95
CA ARG A 143 -5.86 -24.03 8.01
C ARG A 143 -6.42 -24.80 6.80
N GLU A 144 -7.42 -25.65 7.00
CA GLU A 144 -8.13 -26.34 5.92
C GLU A 144 -8.88 -25.37 5.00
N MET A 145 -9.46 -24.30 5.56
CA MET A 145 -10.04 -23.22 4.77
C MET A 145 -8.96 -22.50 3.95
N LEU A 146 -7.84 -22.11 4.58
CA LEU A 146 -6.73 -21.43 3.92
C LEU A 146 -6.10 -22.28 2.80
N ALA A 147 -6.04 -23.60 2.96
CA ALA A 147 -5.48 -24.50 1.96
C ALA A 147 -6.23 -24.48 0.62
N LYS A 148 -7.50 -24.05 0.63
CA LYS A 148 -8.33 -23.89 -0.57
C LYS A 148 -8.10 -22.57 -1.29
N ILE A 149 -7.36 -21.63 -0.68
CA ILE A 149 -7.03 -20.34 -1.29
C ILE A 149 -5.80 -20.54 -2.16
N ASP A 150 -5.98 -20.37 -3.46
CA ASP A 150 -4.88 -20.31 -4.41
C ASP A 150 -4.26 -18.91 -4.42
N VAL A 151 -2.93 -18.87 -4.29
CA VAL A 151 -2.16 -17.63 -4.38
C VAL A 151 -1.00 -17.88 -5.34
N PRO A 152 -0.98 -17.22 -6.51
CA PRO A 152 0.09 -17.35 -7.48
C PRO A 152 1.45 -16.97 -6.88
N ASP A 153 2.52 -17.64 -7.31
CA ASP A 153 3.86 -17.37 -6.79
C ASP A 153 4.34 -15.95 -7.10
N SER A 154 3.87 -15.34 -8.19
CA SER A 154 4.11 -13.93 -8.48
C SER A 154 3.56 -12.99 -7.41
N VAL A 155 2.41 -13.32 -6.80
CA VAL A 155 1.83 -12.56 -5.68
C VAL A 155 2.65 -12.76 -4.41
N VAL A 156 3.18 -13.98 -4.20
CA VAL A 156 4.05 -14.28 -3.05
C VAL A 156 5.33 -13.45 -3.13
N GLU A 157 5.99 -13.44 -4.29
CA GLU A 157 7.19 -12.64 -4.55
C GLU A 157 6.93 -11.14 -4.33
N ALA A 158 5.83 -10.61 -4.89
CA ALA A 158 5.45 -9.21 -4.74
C ALA A 158 5.22 -8.79 -3.27
N GLN A 159 4.77 -9.71 -2.41
CA GLN A 159 4.51 -9.42 -1.00
C GLN A 159 5.73 -9.63 -0.08
N LYS A 160 6.88 -10.11 -0.61
CA LYS A 160 8.09 -10.35 0.21
C LYS A 160 8.55 -9.12 0.97
N GLU A 161 8.54 -7.93 0.35
CA GLU A 161 8.96 -6.70 1.02
C GLU A 161 8.06 -6.36 2.21
N ARG A 162 6.74 -6.57 2.08
CA ARG A 162 5.77 -6.31 3.14
C ARG A 162 6.01 -7.21 4.36
N PHE A 163 6.36 -8.48 4.14
CA PHE A 163 6.61 -9.46 5.20
C PHE A 163 8.10 -9.74 5.45
N ARG A 164 8.98 -8.84 4.98
CA ARG A 164 10.44 -8.93 5.23
C ARG A 164 10.78 -8.56 6.66
N ALA A 165 9.97 -7.70 7.27
CA ALA A 165 10.21 -7.19 8.61
C ALA A 165 10.30 -8.32 9.65
N THR A 166 11.28 -8.22 10.55
CA THR A 166 11.42 -9.07 11.75
C THR A 166 10.79 -8.39 12.97
N SER A 167 10.82 -9.03 14.13
CA SER A 167 10.36 -8.44 15.40
C SER A 167 10.99 -7.07 15.67
N VAL A 168 10.25 -6.23 16.39
CA VAL A 168 10.75 -4.96 16.94
C VAL A 168 11.99 -5.15 17.83
N PHE A 169 12.12 -6.30 18.49
CA PHE A 169 13.25 -6.59 19.38
C PHE A 169 14.52 -7.06 18.65
N SER A 170 14.41 -7.42 17.38
CA SER A 170 15.53 -7.97 16.60
C SER A 170 16.23 -6.92 15.73
N ARG A 171 15.95 -5.64 15.93
CA ARG A 171 16.44 -4.53 15.11
C ARG A 171 16.99 -3.40 15.99
N PRO A 172 17.95 -2.60 15.49
CA PRO A 172 18.26 -1.30 16.07
C PRO A 172 16.95 -0.52 16.29
N CYS A 173 16.84 0.18 17.41
CA CYS A 173 15.62 0.88 17.81
C CYS A 173 15.06 1.69 16.61
N PRO A 174 13.86 1.33 16.09
CA PRO A 174 13.31 1.98 14.90
C PRO A 174 13.15 3.49 15.07
N HIS A 175 12.85 3.96 16.28
CA HIS A 175 12.77 5.39 16.60
C HIS A 175 14.12 6.09 16.49
N ALA A 176 15.23 5.44 16.87
CA ALA A 176 16.56 6.02 16.75
C ALA A 176 16.97 6.18 15.28
N ILE A 177 16.71 5.17 14.46
CA ILE A 177 16.94 5.20 13.01
C ILE A 177 16.05 6.26 12.34
N ALA A 178 14.75 6.27 12.66
CA ALA A 178 13.81 7.26 12.14
C ALA A 178 14.23 8.69 12.49
N LYS A 179 14.66 8.94 13.74
CA LYS A 179 15.17 10.25 14.15
C LYS A 179 16.38 10.69 13.32
N ARG A 180 17.36 9.80 13.09
CA ARG A 180 18.54 10.11 12.24
C ARG A 180 18.15 10.35 10.78
N TYR A 181 17.22 9.56 10.26
CA TYR A 181 16.68 9.75 8.92
C TYR A 181 15.98 11.12 8.77
N HIS A 182 15.11 11.48 9.72
CA HIS A 182 14.47 12.81 9.74
C HIS A 182 15.48 13.94 9.81
N GLN A 183 16.56 13.79 10.58
CA GLN A 183 17.66 14.75 10.59
C GLN A 183 18.33 14.88 9.22
N ALA A 184 18.58 13.77 8.51
CA ALA A 184 19.15 13.80 7.16
C ALA A 184 18.23 14.55 6.18
N VAL A 185 16.91 14.26 6.21
CA VAL A 185 15.92 14.96 5.39
C VAL A 185 15.89 16.46 5.70
N GLN A 186 15.95 16.85 6.98
CA GLN A 186 15.99 18.25 7.38
C GLN A 186 17.25 18.96 6.85
N LEU A 187 18.44 18.35 7.02
CA LEU A 187 19.68 18.88 6.47
C LEU A 187 19.61 19.09 4.95
N LEU A 188 18.98 18.15 4.23
CA LEU A 188 18.79 18.27 2.79
C LEU A 188 17.85 19.45 2.44
N ALA A 189 16.76 19.62 3.19
CA ALA A 189 15.82 20.73 3.02
C ALA A 189 16.48 22.09 3.32
N ASP A 190 17.40 22.13 4.28
CA ASP A 190 18.17 23.32 4.66
C ASP A 190 19.33 23.61 3.70
N GLY A 191 19.52 22.81 2.64
CA GLY A 191 20.57 22.96 1.63
C GLY A 191 21.94 22.40 2.05
N GLN A 192 22.04 21.79 3.22
CA GLN A 192 23.24 21.16 3.78
C GLN A 192 23.41 19.73 3.23
N ARG A 193 23.59 19.63 1.90
CA ARG A 193 23.56 18.35 1.19
C ARG A 193 24.68 17.40 1.60
N ASP A 194 25.88 17.91 1.88
CA ASP A 194 27.01 17.08 2.30
C ASP A 194 26.78 16.45 3.67
N GLU A 195 26.31 17.25 4.62
CA GLU A 195 25.92 16.78 5.95
C GLU A 195 24.74 15.82 5.88
N ALA A 196 23.77 16.08 4.99
CA ALA A 196 22.63 15.20 4.76
C ALA A 196 23.07 13.82 4.26
N ILE A 197 23.96 13.78 3.26
CA ILE A 197 24.51 12.53 2.71
C ILE A 197 25.35 11.80 3.78
N ALA A 198 26.19 12.51 4.55
CA ALA A 198 26.95 11.92 5.63
C ALA A 198 26.04 11.30 6.71
N ARG A 199 24.95 11.98 7.08
CA ARG A 199 23.94 11.46 8.01
C ARG A 199 23.21 10.25 7.44
N MET A 200 22.90 10.25 6.15
CA MET A 200 22.23 9.14 5.48
C MET A 200 23.14 7.91 5.37
N ARG A 201 24.44 8.09 5.17
CA ARG A 201 25.43 7.00 5.24
C ARG A 201 25.49 6.36 6.63
N GLN A 202 25.36 7.14 7.71
CA GLN A 202 25.24 6.60 9.07
C GLN A 202 23.97 5.76 9.22
N VAL A 203 22.83 6.23 8.72
CA VAL A 203 21.56 5.46 8.73
C VAL A 203 21.74 4.10 8.02
N CYS A 204 22.42 4.08 6.88
CA CYS A 204 22.73 2.84 6.16
C CYS A 204 23.64 1.92 6.96
N ALA A 205 24.69 2.46 7.60
CA ALA A 205 25.63 1.69 8.42
C ALA A 205 24.96 1.09 9.67
N ASP A 206 24.03 1.79 10.29
CA ASP A 206 23.26 1.27 11.42
C ASP A 206 22.21 0.22 10.99
N SER A 207 21.83 0.24 9.71
CA SER A 207 20.73 -0.56 9.16
C SER A 207 21.20 -1.41 7.97
N ILE A 208 22.31 -2.15 8.13
CA ILE A 208 22.94 -2.92 7.06
C ILE A 208 22.02 -3.92 6.35
N PHE A 209 20.95 -4.37 7.02
CA PHE A 209 19.97 -5.30 6.48
C PHE A 209 18.75 -4.60 5.84
N GLU A 210 18.75 -3.27 5.71
CA GLU A 210 17.68 -2.48 5.08
C GLU A 210 18.15 -1.77 3.80
N PRO A 211 18.10 -2.46 2.64
CA PRO A 211 18.48 -1.90 1.33
C PRO A 211 17.68 -0.66 0.92
N ARG A 212 16.50 -0.43 1.51
CA ARG A 212 15.70 0.80 1.27
C ARG A 212 16.47 2.08 1.59
N TYR A 213 17.33 2.07 2.61
CA TYR A 213 18.11 3.26 2.96
C TYR A 213 19.22 3.52 1.93
N LEU A 214 19.75 2.48 1.29
CA LEU A 214 20.68 2.63 0.17
C LEU A 214 20.00 3.21 -1.07
N LEU A 215 18.74 2.84 -1.33
CA LEU A 215 17.95 3.43 -2.41
C LEU A 215 17.77 4.94 -2.19
N GLN A 216 17.38 5.32 -0.97
CA GLN A 216 17.19 6.72 -0.55
C GLN A 216 18.51 7.51 -0.49
N LEU A 217 19.62 6.87 -0.12
CA LEU A 217 20.95 7.49 -0.18
C LEU A 217 21.29 7.90 -1.63
N GLY A 218 20.94 7.06 -2.61
CA GLY A 218 21.04 7.44 -4.02
C GLY A 218 20.21 8.67 -4.37
N ASP A 219 18.99 8.81 -3.85
CA ASP A 219 18.16 10.01 -4.04
C ASP A 219 18.85 11.27 -3.49
N PHE A 220 19.49 11.16 -2.32
CA PHE A 220 20.27 12.25 -1.71
C PHE A 220 21.54 12.60 -2.51
N MET A 221 22.15 11.64 -3.20
CA MET A 221 23.34 11.88 -4.01
C MET A 221 23.01 12.43 -5.40
N TYR A 222 21.90 12.01 -6.00
CA TYR A 222 21.57 12.32 -7.40
C TYR A 222 21.35 13.82 -7.67
N GLY A 223 20.94 14.59 -6.67
CA GLY A 223 20.75 16.03 -6.81
C GLY A 223 22.05 16.84 -6.89
N ASP A 224 23.21 16.22 -6.63
CA ASP A 224 24.54 16.79 -6.85
C ASP A 224 25.15 16.21 -8.14
N GLU A 225 25.49 17.06 -9.10
CA GLU A 225 26.03 16.64 -10.39
C GLU A 225 27.30 15.80 -10.26
N LEU A 226 28.14 16.11 -9.27
CA LEU A 226 29.39 15.39 -9.02
C LEU A 226 29.15 13.98 -8.47
N ARG A 227 28.01 13.75 -7.80
CA ARG A 227 27.64 12.47 -7.17
C ARG A 227 26.59 11.67 -7.93
N ARG A 228 26.04 12.19 -9.04
CA ARG A 228 25.12 11.44 -9.91
C ARG A 228 25.66 10.07 -10.34
N PRO A 229 26.94 9.92 -10.76
CA PRO A 229 27.47 8.60 -11.11
C PRO A 229 27.48 7.62 -9.93
N GLU A 230 27.75 8.12 -8.71
CA GLU A 230 27.71 7.32 -7.47
C GLU A 230 26.28 6.87 -7.17
N ALA A 231 25.30 7.78 -7.30
CA ALA A 231 23.87 7.47 -7.14
C ALA A 231 23.39 6.39 -8.12
N GLU A 232 23.70 6.55 -9.41
CA GLU A 232 23.33 5.58 -10.44
C GLU A 232 24.00 4.22 -10.23
N THR A 233 25.27 4.21 -9.79
CA THR A 233 25.97 2.97 -9.43
C THR A 233 25.28 2.28 -8.26
N GLN A 234 24.93 3.02 -7.20
CA GLN A 234 24.23 2.49 -6.04
C GLN A 234 22.87 1.89 -6.41
N TRP A 235 22.08 2.57 -7.23
CA TRP A 235 20.80 2.04 -7.72
C TRP A 235 20.99 0.81 -8.62
N MET A 236 22.00 0.80 -9.48
CA MET A 236 22.30 -0.36 -10.32
C MET A 236 22.61 -1.60 -9.46
N LEU A 237 23.45 -1.45 -8.44
CA LEU A 237 23.79 -2.54 -7.52
C LEU A 237 22.54 -3.10 -6.84
N LEU A 238 21.62 -2.23 -6.41
CA LEU A 238 20.34 -2.67 -5.84
C LEU A 238 19.44 -3.37 -6.86
N ALA A 239 19.39 -2.88 -8.10
CA ALA A 239 18.52 -3.41 -9.14
C ALA A 239 18.90 -4.85 -9.56
N ILE A 240 20.20 -5.17 -9.54
CA ILE A 240 20.72 -6.48 -9.98
C ILE A 240 20.91 -7.48 -8.83
N ASP A 241 20.82 -7.07 -7.56
CA ASP A 241 20.98 -7.97 -6.42
C ASP A 241 19.70 -8.78 -6.17
N GLU A 242 19.60 -9.95 -6.80
CA GLU A 242 18.45 -10.84 -6.67
C GLU A 242 18.39 -11.58 -5.32
N ARG A 243 19.51 -11.58 -4.57
CA ARG A 243 19.65 -12.40 -3.35
C ARG A 243 19.24 -11.62 -2.12
N ASN A 244 19.63 -10.35 -2.03
CA ASN A 244 19.43 -9.55 -0.81
C ASN A 244 18.41 -8.43 -0.99
N VAL A 245 17.99 -8.13 -2.22
CA VAL A 245 17.04 -7.04 -2.51
C VAL A 245 15.74 -7.61 -3.07
N THR A 246 14.63 -7.18 -2.47
CA THR A 246 13.29 -7.61 -2.89
C THR A 246 12.94 -7.08 -4.27
N VAL A 247 12.07 -7.80 -4.98
CA VAL A 247 11.63 -7.43 -6.34
C VAL A 247 11.05 -6.01 -6.41
N SER A 248 10.29 -5.59 -5.40
CA SER A 248 9.77 -4.21 -5.30
C SER A 248 10.89 -3.16 -5.20
N LEU A 249 11.90 -3.38 -4.35
CA LEU A 249 13.04 -2.46 -4.24
C LEU A 249 13.89 -2.44 -5.52
N ARG A 250 14.07 -3.60 -6.18
CA ARG A 250 14.73 -3.70 -7.48
C ARG A 250 13.99 -2.90 -8.56
N ALA A 251 12.67 -3.00 -8.62
CA ALA A 251 11.84 -2.23 -9.55
C ALA A 251 11.92 -0.72 -9.29
N GLN A 252 11.94 -0.30 -8.02
CA GLN A 252 12.14 1.10 -7.66
C GLN A 252 13.53 1.62 -8.10
N ALA A 253 14.57 0.81 -7.94
CA ALA A 253 15.92 1.14 -8.40
C ALA A 253 15.97 1.29 -9.94
N PHE A 254 15.36 0.37 -10.69
CA PHE A 254 15.22 0.50 -12.15
C PHE A 254 14.47 1.77 -12.56
N ARG A 255 13.41 2.16 -11.83
CA ARG A 255 12.68 3.41 -12.09
C ARG A 255 13.53 4.66 -11.84
N ARG A 256 14.36 4.68 -10.79
CA ARG A 256 15.30 5.78 -10.55
C ARG A 256 16.32 5.90 -11.67
N LEU A 257 16.88 4.79 -12.11
CA LEU A 257 17.77 4.74 -13.28
C LEU A 257 17.06 5.20 -14.56
N ALA A 258 15.81 4.78 -14.78
CA ALA A 258 15.04 5.15 -15.97
C ALA A 258 14.76 6.66 -15.98
N ARG A 259 14.39 7.24 -14.83
CA ARG A 259 14.24 8.68 -14.69
C ARG A 259 15.57 9.39 -14.94
N ALA A 260 16.68 8.88 -14.42
CA ALA A 260 18.00 9.45 -14.65
C ALA A 260 18.36 9.48 -16.16
N ALA A 261 18.16 8.37 -16.87
CA ALA A 261 18.32 8.30 -18.32
C ALA A 261 17.40 9.29 -19.06
N ALA A 262 16.13 9.39 -18.65
CA ALA A 262 15.18 10.32 -19.24
C ALA A 262 15.59 11.79 -19.06
N THR A 263 16.22 12.17 -17.94
CA THR A 263 16.74 13.54 -17.76
C THR A 263 17.82 13.92 -18.77
N ARG A 264 18.50 12.92 -19.36
CA ARG A 264 19.49 13.06 -20.44
C ARG A 264 18.90 12.80 -21.82
N SER A 265 17.56 12.68 -21.91
CA SER A 265 16.84 12.32 -23.13
C SER A 265 17.27 10.99 -23.76
N ASP A 266 17.89 10.09 -22.98
CA ASP A 266 18.25 8.74 -23.43
C ASP A 266 17.02 7.82 -23.35
N TRP A 267 16.06 8.04 -24.25
CA TRP A 267 14.80 7.32 -24.28
C TRP A 267 14.99 5.82 -24.55
N LYS A 268 16.03 5.44 -25.31
CA LYS A 268 16.36 4.04 -25.53
C LYS A 268 16.71 3.36 -24.21
N ARG A 269 17.56 3.97 -23.40
CA ARG A 269 17.93 3.43 -22.09
C ARG A 269 16.77 3.48 -21.10
N THR A 270 15.97 4.55 -21.11
CA THR A 270 14.74 4.66 -20.30
C THR A 270 13.80 3.48 -20.58
N THR A 271 13.51 3.19 -21.85
CA THR A 271 12.67 2.04 -22.24
C THR A 271 13.27 0.73 -21.78
N GLN A 272 14.56 0.48 -21.99
CA GLN A 272 15.21 -0.75 -21.53
C GLN A 272 15.05 -0.96 -20.02
N LEU A 273 15.25 0.08 -19.21
CA LEU A 273 15.16 0.00 -17.75
C LEU A 273 13.73 -0.22 -17.27
N ILE A 274 12.74 0.43 -17.89
CA ILE A 274 11.33 0.19 -17.58
C ILE A 274 10.96 -1.25 -17.95
N GLU A 275 11.33 -1.74 -19.13
CA GLU A 275 11.04 -3.12 -19.54
C GLU A 275 11.71 -4.17 -18.62
N LEU A 276 12.93 -3.92 -18.16
CA LEU A 276 13.58 -4.77 -17.13
C LEU A 276 12.80 -4.77 -15.81
N ALA A 277 12.26 -3.62 -15.38
CA ALA A 277 11.42 -3.57 -14.19
C ALA A 277 10.10 -4.34 -14.39
N ARG A 278 9.54 -4.33 -15.61
CA ARG A 278 8.28 -5.00 -15.94
C ARG A 278 8.36 -6.53 -15.91
N THR A 279 9.56 -7.10 -16.07
CA THR A 279 9.74 -8.56 -15.95
C THR A 279 9.73 -9.04 -14.50
N LEU A 280 9.78 -8.14 -13.52
CA LEU A 280 9.75 -8.50 -12.10
C LEU A 280 8.32 -8.85 -11.65
N PRO A 281 8.16 -9.85 -10.76
CA PRO A 281 6.86 -10.23 -10.21
C PRO A 281 6.40 -9.22 -9.13
N LEU A 282 5.82 -8.12 -9.58
CA LEU A 282 5.41 -7.00 -8.74
C LEU A 282 3.93 -7.05 -8.36
N ASP A 283 3.57 -6.28 -7.33
CA ASP A 283 2.16 -6.13 -6.97
C ASP A 283 1.41 -5.34 -8.06
N LEU A 284 0.07 -5.36 -7.98
CA LEU A 284 -0.78 -4.78 -9.01
C LEU A 284 -0.58 -3.27 -9.18
N ASP A 285 -0.21 -2.56 -8.12
CA ASP A 285 -0.04 -1.11 -8.16
C ASP A 285 1.30 -0.75 -8.79
N GLU A 286 2.40 -1.38 -8.35
CA GLU A 286 3.73 -1.21 -8.94
C GLU A 286 3.73 -1.64 -10.43
N ARG A 287 3.06 -2.75 -10.75
CA ARG A 287 2.90 -3.24 -12.13
C ARG A 287 2.15 -2.24 -13.00
N ARG A 288 1.02 -1.70 -12.52
CA ARG A 288 0.18 -0.72 -13.24
C ARG A 288 0.96 0.57 -13.51
N GLU A 289 1.75 1.04 -12.55
CA GLU A 289 2.60 2.22 -12.77
C GLU A 289 3.64 1.98 -13.89
N LEU A 290 4.31 0.82 -13.89
CA LEU A 290 5.25 0.46 -14.95
C LEU A 290 4.58 0.25 -16.32
N ASP A 291 3.35 -0.30 -16.35
CA ASP A 291 2.57 -0.38 -17.60
C ASP A 291 2.24 1.00 -18.14
N ALA A 292 1.93 1.97 -17.28
CA ALA A 292 1.64 3.34 -17.69
C ALA A 292 2.89 4.04 -18.25
N MET A 293 4.06 3.80 -17.63
CA MET A 293 5.35 4.28 -18.11
C MET A 293 5.73 3.65 -19.47
N SER A 294 5.55 2.33 -19.62
CA SER A 294 5.83 1.64 -20.88
C SER A 294 4.89 2.09 -22.01
N PHE A 295 3.58 2.22 -21.73
CA PHE A 295 2.61 2.81 -22.65
C PHE A 295 3.07 4.20 -23.12
N THR A 296 3.48 5.05 -22.17
CA THR A 296 3.98 6.40 -22.45
C THR A 296 5.19 6.40 -23.37
N LEU A 297 6.14 5.49 -23.15
CA LEU A 297 7.37 5.39 -23.95
C LEU A 297 7.11 4.86 -25.36
N ALA A 298 6.09 4.03 -25.54
CA ALA A 298 5.66 3.50 -26.83
C ALA A 298 4.74 4.45 -27.61
N HIS A 299 4.06 5.39 -26.91
CA HIS A 299 3.09 6.28 -27.54
C HIS A 299 3.75 7.30 -28.45
N THR A 300 3.28 7.41 -29.69
CA THR A 300 3.78 8.34 -30.72
C THR A 300 2.76 9.39 -31.14
N GLY A 301 1.58 9.42 -30.50
CA GLY A 301 0.52 10.38 -30.81
C GLY A 301 0.78 11.79 -30.27
N PRO A 302 -0.12 12.76 -30.54
CA PRO A 302 0.01 14.16 -30.12
C PRO A 302 0.24 14.33 -28.60
N ALA A 303 -0.25 13.43 -27.75
CA ALA A 303 -0.04 13.49 -26.31
C ALA A 303 1.33 12.99 -25.83
N ALA A 304 2.19 12.43 -26.70
CA ALA A 304 3.40 11.70 -26.30
C ALA A 304 4.35 12.52 -25.41
N GLU A 305 4.60 13.78 -25.76
CA GLU A 305 5.51 14.64 -24.99
C GLU A 305 4.93 15.00 -23.61
N HIS A 306 3.63 15.27 -23.54
CA HIS A 306 2.94 15.56 -22.28
C HIS A 306 2.91 14.35 -21.34
N LEU A 307 2.74 13.14 -21.89
CA LEU A 307 2.85 11.90 -21.09
C LEU A 307 4.28 11.67 -20.58
N LYS A 308 5.30 11.93 -21.41
CA LYS A 308 6.70 11.85 -20.97
C LYS A 308 7.00 12.84 -19.85
N GLN A 309 6.48 14.07 -19.95
CA GLN A 309 6.56 15.07 -18.89
C GLN A 309 5.88 14.57 -17.61
N TYR A 310 4.70 13.95 -17.71
CA TYR A 310 4.01 13.41 -16.54
C TYR A 310 4.84 12.40 -15.73
N PHE A 311 5.48 11.43 -16.40
CA PHE A 311 6.21 10.34 -15.71
C PHE A 311 7.69 10.63 -15.45
N PHE A 312 8.32 11.40 -16.33
CA PHE A 312 9.77 11.55 -16.39
C PHE A 312 10.28 12.99 -16.31
N ALA A 313 9.40 14.00 -16.14
CA ALA A 313 9.88 15.36 -15.89
C ALA A 313 10.79 15.42 -14.66
N LYS A 314 11.72 16.37 -14.69
CA LYS A 314 12.65 16.64 -13.59
C LYS A 314 11.83 16.99 -12.36
N ASP A 315 11.90 16.14 -11.35
CA ASP A 315 11.37 16.44 -10.03
C ASP A 315 12.12 17.66 -9.48
N PRO A 316 11.43 18.78 -9.21
CA PRO A 316 12.06 19.95 -8.60
C PRO A 316 12.76 19.63 -7.28
N GLU A 317 12.30 18.61 -6.55
CA GLU A 317 12.89 18.18 -5.27
C GLU A 317 14.20 17.40 -5.44
N LEU A 318 14.39 16.71 -6.57
CA LEU A 318 15.69 16.12 -6.92
C LEU A 318 16.72 17.16 -7.36
N VAL A 319 16.34 18.43 -7.54
CA VAL A 319 17.23 19.57 -7.88
C VAL A 319 17.32 20.57 -6.72
N ALA A 320 17.26 20.09 -5.47
CA ALA A 320 17.59 20.91 -4.30
C ALA A 320 19.12 21.18 -4.28
N GLY A 321 19.56 22.25 -4.94
CA GLY A 321 20.98 22.62 -4.99
C GLY A 321 21.37 23.66 -6.05
N ALA A 322 20.46 24.09 -6.93
CA ALA A 322 20.77 25.17 -7.87
C ALA A 322 20.97 26.50 -7.11
N PRO A 323 22.04 27.27 -7.40
CA PRO A 323 22.33 28.53 -6.73
C PRO A 323 21.16 29.50 -6.78
N ALA A 324 20.96 30.26 -5.70
CA ALA A 324 19.97 31.31 -5.63
C ALA A 324 20.17 32.30 -6.81
N GLY A 325 19.17 32.43 -7.68
CA GLY A 325 19.18 33.39 -8.79
C GLY A 325 19.14 32.81 -10.21
N THR A 326 19.24 31.49 -10.43
CA THR A 326 18.98 30.93 -11.77
C THR A 326 17.48 30.95 -12.09
N PRO A 327 17.04 31.51 -13.24
CA PRO A 327 15.66 31.42 -13.69
C PRO A 327 15.27 29.95 -13.86
N ARG A 328 14.46 29.42 -12.95
CA ARG A 328 13.92 28.07 -13.07
C ARG A 328 12.73 28.13 -13.99
N ILE A 329 12.84 27.60 -15.22
CA ILE A 329 11.65 27.19 -15.96
C ILE A 329 11.00 26.09 -15.11
N LYS A 330 9.90 26.42 -14.44
CA LYS A 330 9.17 25.48 -13.59
C LYS A 330 8.69 24.34 -14.48
N ALA A 331 9.15 23.12 -14.21
CA ALA A 331 8.64 21.94 -14.89
C ALA A 331 7.11 21.85 -14.67
N PRO A 332 6.34 21.44 -15.68
CA PRO A 332 4.91 21.29 -15.52
C PRO A 332 4.62 20.27 -14.42
N THR A 333 3.62 20.56 -13.61
CA THR A 333 3.10 19.62 -12.61
C THR A 333 2.50 18.39 -13.30
N PRO A 334 2.34 17.26 -12.59
CA PRO A 334 1.62 16.11 -13.12
C PRO A 334 0.19 16.46 -13.57
N MET A 335 -0.49 17.37 -12.88
CA MET A 335 -1.82 17.87 -13.27
C MET A 335 -1.77 18.58 -14.63
N GLU A 336 -0.87 19.55 -14.80
CA GLU A 336 -0.73 20.31 -16.04
C GLU A 336 -0.36 19.39 -17.21
N SER A 337 0.55 18.43 -16.98
CA SER A 337 0.96 17.45 -17.99
C SER A 337 -0.20 16.55 -18.42
N ALA A 338 -1.00 16.04 -17.47
CA ALA A 338 -2.17 15.22 -17.78
C ALA A 338 -3.26 16.01 -18.51
N SER A 339 -3.51 17.26 -18.10
CA SER A 339 -4.47 18.16 -18.76
C SER A 339 -4.05 18.45 -20.21
N ALA A 340 -2.78 18.77 -20.43
CA ALA A 340 -2.23 19.00 -21.76
C ALA A 340 -2.32 17.75 -22.65
N ALA A 341 -2.08 16.56 -22.10
CA ALA A 341 -2.26 15.30 -22.82
C ALA A 341 -3.71 15.08 -23.28
N VAL A 342 -4.70 15.42 -22.44
CA VAL A 342 -6.13 15.34 -22.81
C VAL A 342 -6.48 16.34 -23.92
N LEU A 343 -5.97 17.57 -23.84
CA LEU A 343 -6.21 18.58 -24.88
C LEU A 343 -5.58 18.20 -26.21
N ALA A 344 -4.35 17.68 -26.18
CA ALA A 344 -3.62 17.24 -27.38
C ALA A 344 -4.28 16.01 -28.04
N GLU A 345 -4.82 15.08 -27.23
CA GLU A 345 -5.38 13.83 -27.74
C GLU A 345 -6.67 13.42 -26.98
N PRO A 346 -7.83 14.05 -27.25
CA PRO A 346 -9.05 13.88 -26.45
C PRO A 346 -9.66 12.47 -26.44
N ARG A 347 -9.26 11.62 -27.38
CA ARG A 347 -9.70 10.21 -27.47
C ARG A 347 -8.80 9.25 -26.69
N LEU A 348 -7.66 9.71 -26.17
CA LEU A 348 -6.70 8.87 -25.46
C LEU A 348 -7.17 8.58 -24.03
N GLY A 349 -7.62 7.36 -23.77
CA GLY A 349 -8.19 6.98 -22.47
C GLY A 349 -7.23 7.14 -21.30
N ILE A 350 -5.95 6.81 -21.47
CA ILE A 350 -4.95 6.94 -20.39
C ILE A 350 -4.73 8.40 -19.97
N ALA A 351 -4.87 9.38 -20.88
CA ALA A 351 -4.72 10.79 -20.54
C ALA A 351 -5.83 11.25 -19.57
N HIS A 352 -7.08 10.87 -19.87
CA HIS A 352 -8.23 11.10 -18.99
C HIS A 352 -8.08 10.38 -17.64
N TYR A 353 -7.56 9.15 -17.65
CA TYR A 353 -7.28 8.40 -16.43
C TYR A 353 -6.30 9.15 -15.52
N LEU A 354 -5.15 9.58 -16.06
CA LEU A 354 -4.12 10.28 -15.30
C LEU A 354 -4.63 11.64 -14.79
N LEU A 355 -5.40 12.37 -15.60
CA LEU A 355 -6.01 13.63 -15.19
C LEU A 355 -6.99 13.42 -14.03
N GLY A 356 -7.86 12.41 -14.14
CA GLY A 356 -8.82 12.06 -13.10
C GLY A 356 -8.16 11.66 -11.77
N LEU A 357 -7.01 10.97 -11.82
CA LEU A 357 -6.22 10.69 -10.62
C LEU A 357 -5.67 11.96 -9.97
N GLN A 358 -5.11 12.88 -10.76
CA GLN A 358 -4.55 14.13 -10.24
C GLN A 358 -5.64 15.04 -9.67
N GLN A 359 -6.81 15.12 -10.30
CA GLN A 359 -7.98 15.84 -9.79
C GLN A 359 -8.47 15.26 -8.47
N ALA A 360 -8.55 13.93 -8.35
CA ALA A 360 -8.93 13.29 -7.10
C ALA A 360 -7.91 13.59 -5.98
N ASN A 361 -6.61 13.60 -6.28
CA ASN A 361 -5.56 13.93 -5.32
C ASN A 361 -5.60 15.40 -4.89
N ALA A 362 -6.10 16.29 -5.75
CA ALA A 362 -6.29 17.72 -5.47
C ALA A 362 -7.66 18.03 -4.83
N ASP A 363 -8.41 17.02 -4.36
CA ASP A 363 -9.78 17.11 -3.85
C ASP A 363 -10.81 17.70 -4.85
N ASP A 364 -10.46 17.83 -6.14
CA ASP A 364 -11.40 18.16 -7.23
C ASP A 364 -12.18 16.91 -7.67
N HIS A 365 -13.14 16.50 -6.85
CA HIS A 365 -13.96 15.33 -7.16
C HIS A 365 -14.91 15.54 -8.35
N ALA A 366 -15.28 16.78 -8.66
CA ALA A 366 -16.16 17.05 -9.80
C ALA A 366 -15.40 16.81 -11.12
N GLY A 367 -14.20 17.39 -11.25
CA GLY A 367 -13.32 17.12 -12.37
C GLY A 367 -12.91 15.65 -12.43
N ALA A 368 -12.52 15.06 -11.30
CA ALA A 368 -12.12 13.65 -11.24
C ALA A 368 -13.22 12.71 -11.76
N MET A 369 -14.48 12.92 -11.38
CA MET A 369 -15.60 12.13 -11.89
C MET A 369 -15.71 12.20 -13.41
N ALA A 370 -15.68 13.41 -13.98
CA ALA A 370 -15.81 13.60 -15.42
C ALA A 370 -14.65 12.93 -16.19
N SER A 371 -13.42 13.12 -15.72
CA SER A 371 -12.22 12.53 -16.33
C SER A 371 -12.19 11.01 -16.20
N LEU A 372 -12.54 10.45 -15.03
CA LEU A 372 -12.53 9.00 -14.82
C LEU A 372 -13.67 8.28 -15.58
N GLU A 373 -14.85 8.90 -15.67
CA GLU A 373 -15.94 8.43 -16.54
C GLU A 373 -15.50 8.44 -18.01
N ALA A 374 -14.89 9.55 -18.47
CA ALA A 374 -14.36 9.65 -19.82
C ALA A 374 -13.27 8.60 -20.11
N ALA A 375 -12.42 8.29 -19.13
CA ALA A 375 -11.42 7.24 -19.21
C ALA A 375 -12.05 5.85 -19.35
N LEU A 376 -13.08 5.54 -18.55
CA LEU A 376 -13.80 4.26 -18.60
C LEU A 376 -14.60 4.07 -19.89
N ALA A 377 -15.03 5.15 -20.53
CA ALA A 377 -15.70 5.13 -21.83
C ALA A 377 -14.74 4.96 -23.02
N ARG A 378 -13.43 4.88 -22.78
CA ARG A 378 -12.36 4.76 -23.79
C ARG A 378 -11.51 3.53 -23.52
N GLU A 379 -10.66 3.19 -24.49
CA GLU A 379 -9.68 2.13 -24.32
C GLU A 379 -8.63 2.54 -23.28
N LEU A 380 -8.41 1.67 -22.29
CA LEU A 380 -7.37 1.80 -21.27
C LEU A 380 -6.31 0.70 -21.47
N PRO A 381 -5.06 0.92 -21.04
CA PRO A 381 -3.95 -0.01 -21.32
C PRO A 381 -4.14 -1.43 -20.76
N GLY A 382 -5.10 -1.64 -19.86
CA GLY A 382 -5.45 -2.96 -19.37
C GLY A 382 -6.47 -2.94 -18.24
N LEU A 383 -6.89 -4.13 -17.82
CA LEU A 383 -7.92 -4.30 -16.79
C LEU A 383 -7.54 -3.67 -15.44
N SER A 384 -6.26 -3.60 -15.09
CA SER A 384 -5.79 -2.95 -13.85
C SER A 384 -6.10 -1.44 -13.83
N PHE A 385 -6.08 -0.78 -14.99
CA PHE A 385 -6.45 0.63 -15.13
C PHE A 385 -7.95 0.82 -15.02
N VAL A 386 -8.74 -0.02 -15.68
CA VAL A 386 -10.21 -0.02 -15.58
C VAL A 386 -10.65 -0.19 -14.13
N LYS A 387 -10.09 -1.18 -13.43
CA LYS A 387 -10.31 -1.43 -12.00
C LYS A 387 -10.03 -0.16 -11.18
N ASN A 388 -8.83 0.39 -11.30
CA ASN A 388 -8.44 1.54 -10.51
C ASN A 388 -9.26 2.79 -10.83
N ALA A 389 -9.60 3.03 -12.10
CA ALA A 389 -10.47 4.13 -12.52
C ALA A 389 -11.85 4.02 -11.87
N ALA A 390 -12.47 2.84 -11.88
CA ALA A 390 -13.75 2.61 -11.22
C ALA A 390 -13.67 2.80 -9.70
N ARG A 391 -12.61 2.34 -9.04
CA ARG A 391 -12.40 2.57 -7.60
C ARG A 391 -12.35 4.05 -7.25
N ARG A 392 -11.59 4.83 -8.02
CA ARG A 392 -11.45 6.28 -7.81
C ARG A 392 -12.73 7.03 -8.16
N LEU A 393 -13.45 6.59 -9.19
CA LEU A 393 -14.75 7.13 -9.56
C LEU A 393 -15.77 6.91 -8.44
N ALA A 394 -15.83 5.71 -7.85
CA ALA A 394 -16.74 5.42 -6.73
C ALA A 394 -16.52 6.37 -5.55
N VAL A 395 -15.26 6.61 -5.17
CA VAL A 395 -14.91 7.55 -4.09
C VAL A 395 -15.41 8.97 -4.40
N SER A 396 -15.08 9.50 -5.57
CA SER A 396 -15.45 10.86 -5.98
C SER A 396 -16.96 11.01 -6.13
N ALA A 397 -17.64 10.02 -6.70
CA ALA A 397 -19.09 9.98 -6.89
C ALA A 397 -19.83 9.94 -5.55
N TYR A 398 -19.40 9.08 -4.63
CA TYR A 398 -19.98 9.02 -3.30
C TYR A 398 -19.81 10.34 -2.55
N ARG A 399 -18.61 10.95 -2.57
CA ARG A 399 -18.35 12.28 -1.95
C ARG A 399 -19.24 13.40 -2.50
N LYS A 400 -19.65 13.31 -3.77
CA LYS A 400 -20.51 14.31 -4.42
C LYS A 400 -22.00 13.93 -4.42
N GLY A 401 -22.36 12.78 -3.85
CA GLY A 401 -23.73 12.28 -3.87
C GLY A 401 -24.23 11.87 -5.27
N ASP A 402 -23.33 11.67 -6.24
CA ASP A 402 -23.66 11.29 -7.61
C ASP A 402 -23.91 9.77 -7.69
N ARG A 403 -25.19 9.39 -7.54
CA ARG A 403 -25.60 7.97 -7.55
C ARG A 403 -25.45 7.32 -8.93
N SER A 404 -25.54 8.10 -10.02
CA SER A 404 -25.41 7.57 -11.39
C SER A 404 -23.99 7.09 -11.64
N ARG A 405 -23.00 7.96 -11.40
CA ARG A 405 -21.58 7.60 -11.58
C ARG A 405 -21.10 6.57 -10.57
N LEU A 406 -21.64 6.57 -9.36
CA LEU A 406 -21.38 5.50 -8.41
C LEU A 406 -21.90 4.14 -8.92
N GLY A 407 -23.10 4.11 -9.51
CA GLY A 407 -23.66 2.92 -10.15
C GLY A 407 -22.80 2.40 -11.31
N LEU A 408 -22.26 3.30 -12.14
CA LEU A 408 -21.30 2.94 -13.19
C LEU A 408 -20.05 2.26 -12.59
N ALA A 409 -19.45 2.87 -11.57
CA ALA A 409 -18.28 2.31 -10.90
C ALA A 409 -18.56 0.93 -10.27
N VAL A 410 -19.71 0.78 -9.59
CA VAL A 410 -20.14 -0.49 -8.98
C VAL A 410 -20.35 -1.57 -10.05
N THR A 411 -20.94 -1.22 -11.20
CA THR A 411 -21.15 -2.16 -12.31
C THR A 411 -19.82 -2.69 -12.82
N VAL A 412 -18.83 -1.80 -13.03
CA VAL A 412 -17.48 -2.21 -13.43
C VAL A 412 -16.84 -3.12 -12.38
N LEU A 413 -16.86 -2.74 -11.11
CA LEU A 413 -16.25 -3.51 -10.01
C LEU A 413 -16.94 -4.85 -9.73
N SER A 414 -18.19 -5.01 -10.17
CA SER A 414 -18.97 -6.25 -10.03
C SER A 414 -18.75 -7.25 -11.18
N GLY A 415 -17.99 -6.87 -12.21
CA GLY A 415 -17.77 -7.70 -13.41
C GLY A 415 -17.13 -9.07 -13.11
N SER A 416 -17.37 -10.04 -13.99
CA SER A 416 -16.87 -11.42 -13.82
C SER A 416 -15.34 -11.52 -13.83
N GLN A 417 -14.66 -10.61 -14.53
CA GLN A 417 -13.18 -10.52 -14.58
C GLN A 417 -12.56 -9.83 -13.34
N MET A 418 -13.39 -9.33 -12.42
CA MET A 418 -12.94 -8.63 -11.23
C MET A 418 -12.51 -9.61 -10.13
N SER A 419 -11.65 -9.17 -9.23
CA SER A 419 -11.21 -9.99 -8.10
C SER A 419 -12.33 -10.14 -7.05
N SER A 420 -12.16 -11.06 -6.11
CA SER A 420 -12.99 -11.15 -4.90
C SER A 420 -13.01 -9.80 -4.15
N GLY A 421 -11.85 -9.16 -4.00
CA GLY A 421 -11.69 -7.84 -3.38
C GLY A 421 -12.47 -6.74 -4.09
N ASP A 422 -12.43 -6.69 -5.43
CA ASP A 422 -13.19 -5.72 -6.22
C ASP A 422 -14.71 -5.86 -6.00
N ARG A 423 -15.22 -7.10 -6.01
CA ARG A 423 -16.65 -7.36 -5.76
C ARG A 423 -17.06 -7.03 -4.32
N LEU A 424 -16.17 -7.29 -3.36
CA LEU A 424 -16.38 -6.87 -1.97
C LEU A 424 -16.45 -5.34 -1.86
N LEU A 425 -15.58 -4.60 -2.56
CA LEU A 425 -15.62 -3.14 -2.60
C LEU A 425 -16.92 -2.63 -3.24
N ALA A 426 -17.37 -3.25 -4.33
CA ALA A 426 -18.64 -2.91 -4.97
C ALA A 426 -19.81 -3.06 -3.99
N LYS A 427 -19.84 -4.17 -3.25
CA LYS A 427 -20.82 -4.41 -2.19
C LYS A 427 -20.72 -3.37 -1.07
N ASP A 428 -19.52 -3.03 -0.60
CA ASP A 428 -19.30 -2.01 0.44
C ASP A 428 -19.87 -0.65 0.01
N TRP A 429 -19.71 -0.25 -1.25
CA TRP A 429 -20.32 0.98 -1.77
C TRP A 429 -21.85 0.93 -1.78
N LEU A 430 -22.45 -0.21 -2.15
CA LEU A 430 -23.90 -0.40 -2.08
C LEU A 430 -24.40 -0.34 -0.64
N ASP A 431 -23.68 -0.95 0.30
CA ASP A 431 -24.01 -0.93 1.73
C ASP A 431 -23.99 0.50 2.29
N ARG A 432 -23.01 1.32 1.89
CA ARG A 432 -22.95 2.75 2.25
C ARG A 432 -24.13 3.54 1.69
N VAL A 433 -24.49 3.32 0.42
CA VAL A 433 -25.67 3.98 -0.20
C VAL A 433 -26.94 3.66 0.57
N ARG A 434 -27.17 2.37 0.88
CA ARG A 434 -28.33 1.92 1.66
C ARG A 434 -28.34 2.52 3.06
N PHE A 435 -27.18 2.58 3.71
CA PHE A 435 -27.06 3.20 5.02
C PHE A 435 -27.44 4.68 5.01
N ASP A 436 -26.99 5.44 4.00
CA ASP A 436 -27.36 6.85 3.85
C ASP A 436 -28.87 7.03 3.63
N GLU A 437 -29.51 6.08 2.92
CA GLU A 437 -30.97 6.08 2.70
C GLU A 437 -31.74 5.82 4.00
N THR A 438 -31.24 4.96 4.89
CA THR A 438 -31.87 4.71 6.19
C THR A 438 -31.74 5.84 7.20
N LYS A 439 -30.86 6.82 6.93
CA LYS A 439 -30.61 7.98 7.79
C LYS A 439 -31.36 9.24 7.36
N LYS A 440 -31.97 9.22 6.18
CA LYS A 440 -32.91 10.26 5.71
C LYS A 440 -34.31 9.88 6.15
#